data_AF-X1V6Y5-F1
#
_entry.id   AF-X1V6Y5-F1
#
_cell.length_a   1.000
_cell.length_b   1.000
_cell.length_c   1.000
_cell.angle_alpha   90.00
_cell.angle_beta   90.00
_cell.angle_gamma   90.00
#
_symmetry.space_group_name_H-M   'P 1'
#
loop_
_entity.id
_entity.type
_entity.pdbx_description
1 polymer ?
#
loop_
_entity_poly.entity_id
_entity_poly.type
_entity_poly.pdbx_seq_one_letter_code
_entity_poly.pdbx_strand_id
1 'polypeptide(L)'
;VGLSISVDSKNKEAAYVFIQWAAGKPVAKRAALLNGGICRYSTHLDPEVQKKWPWTYVNYKYMLHAANPDHRPRIPEFSEMIHSISKSGNDAFYERITPEKALADMQKEITEIMRKAGYYTRGTKAYKTPQYWLDLAYYDRAPLLWK
;
A
#
# COMPACT_ATOMS: atom_id res chain seq x y z
N VAL A 1 -2.04 1.52 -7.69
CA VAL A 1 -2.03 0.42 -8.69
C VAL A 1 -0.60 -0.08 -8.83
N GLY A 2 -0.39 -1.39 -8.71
CA GLY A 2 0.89 -2.03 -9.03
C GLY A 2 0.81 -2.68 -10.41
N LEU A 3 1.93 -2.66 -11.15
CA LEU A 3 2.09 -3.46 -12.36
C LEU A 3 3.05 -4.61 -12.02
N SER A 4 2.65 -5.84 -12.33
CA SER A 4 3.41 -7.05 -12.01
C SER A 4 3.51 -7.94 -13.23
N ILE A 5 4.60 -8.69 -13.33
CA ILE A 5 4.80 -9.72 -14.36
C ILE A 5 4.53 -11.08 -13.72
N SER A 6 3.64 -11.88 -14.31
CA SER A 6 3.39 -13.25 -13.84
C SER A 6 4.68 -14.08 -13.94
N VAL A 7 4.94 -14.87 -12.89
CA VAL A 7 6.08 -15.80 -12.84
C VAL A 7 6.03 -16.83 -13.99
N ASP A 8 4.83 -17.20 -14.42
CA ASP A 8 4.59 -18.17 -15.49
C ASP A 8 4.55 -17.53 -16.90
N SER A 9 4.74 -16.22 -16.99
CA SER A 9 4.74 -15.54 -18.29
C SER A 9 5.85 -16.06 -19.19
N LYS A 10 5.51 -16.37 -20.45
CA LYS A 10 6.47 -16.74 -21.49
C LYS A 10 7.14 -15.53 -22.16
N ASN A 11 6.67 -14.32 -21.88
CA ASN A 11 7.10 -13.07 -22.53
C ASN A 11 7.51 -12.03 -21.48
N LYS A 12 8.43 -12.37 -20.57
CA LYS A 12 8.79 -11.51 -19.43
C LYS A 12 9.46 -10.22 -19.86
N GLU A 13 10.33 -10.30 -20.86
CA GLU A 13 11.07 -9.16 -21.42
C GLU A 13 10.10 -8.18 -22.09
N ALA A 14 9.18 -8.67 -22.92
CA ALA A 14 8.16 -7.83 -23.55
C ALA A 14 7.23 -7.18 -22.50
N ALA A 15 6.82 -7.94 -21.48
CA ALA A 15 6.03 -7.40 -20.38
C ALA A 15 6.79 -6.31 -19.59
N TYR A 16 8.10 -6.48 -19.40
CA TYR A 16 8.94 -5.48 -18.76
C TYR A 16 9.03 -4.20 -19.60
N VAL A 17 9.25 -4.31 -20.91
CA VAL A 17 9.25 -3.17 -21.84
C VAL A 17 7.89 -2.45 -21.83
N PHE A 18 6.79 -3.20 -21.79
CA PHE A 18 5.46 -2.61 -21.65
C PHE A 18 5.31 -1.82 -20.35
N ILE A 19 5.77 -2.36 -19.21
CA ILE A 19 5.73 -1.66 -17.92
C ILE A 19 6.57 -0.37 -17.98
N GLN A 20 7.76 -0.40 -18.60
CA GLN A 20 8.59 0.79 -18.78
C GLN A 20 7.87 1.86 -19.60
N TRP A 21 7.21 1.48 -20.70
CA TRP A 21 6.40 2.39 -21.50
C TRP A 21 5.20 2.94 -20.71
N ALA A 22 4.41 2.07 -20.10
CA ALA A 22 3.19 2.42 -19.38
C ALA A 22 3.47 3.35 -18.18
N ALA A 23 4.58 3.12 -17.49
CA ALA A 23 5.02 3.93 -16.38
C ALA A 23 5.92 5.10 -16.82
N GLY A 24 6.18 5.28 -18.12
CA GLY A 24 7.01 6.35 -18.67
C GLY A 24 6.37 7.73 -18.48
N LYS A 25 7.19 8.79 -18.44
CA LYS A 25 6.73 10.18 -18.19
C LYS A 25 5.58 10.62 -19.11
N PRO A 26 5.62 10.41 -20.44
CA PRO A 26 4.53 10.83 -21.32
C PRO A 26 3.20 10.11 -21.04
N VAL A 27 3.26 8.80 -20.81
CA VAL A 27 2.07 7.97 -20.56
C VAL A 27 1.49 8.26 -19.18
N ALA A 28 2.34 8.39 -18.16
CA ALA A 28 1.92 8.76 -16.81
C ALA A 28 1.26 10.14 -16.76
N LYS A 29 1.81 11.15 -17.47
CA LYS A 29 1.19 12.47 -17.61
C LYS A 29 -0.18 12.37 -18.29
N ARG A 30 -0.26 11.65 -19.41
CA ARG A 30 -1.53 11.45 -20.13
C ARG A 30 -2.58 10.80 -19.23
N ALA A 31 -2.20 9.76 -18.49
CA ALA A 31 -3.09 9.09 -17.56
C ALA A 31 -3.58 10.06 -16.47
N ALA A 32 -2.68 10.83 -15.85
CA ALA A 32 -3.04 11.82 -14.83
C ALA A 32 -4.01 12.89 -15.37
N LEU A 33 -3.79 13.39 -16.59
CA LEU A 33 -4.71 14.34 -17.23
C LEU A 33 -6.08 13.73 -17.53
N LEU A 34 -6.18 12.40 -17.62
CA LEU A 34 -7.43 11.66 -17.80
C LEU A 34 -7.97 11.08 -16.47
N ASN A 35 -7.62 11.70 -15.33
CA ASN A 35 -8.06 11.31 -13.99
C ASN A 35 -7.51 9.95 -13.50
N GLY A 36 -6.46 9.45 -14.13
CA GLY A 36 -5.69 8.30 -13.66
C GLY A 36 -4.87 8.64 -12.41
N GLY A 37 -4.61 7.62 -11.58
CA GLY A 37 -3.84 7.79 -10.35
C GLY A 37 -2.40 8.24 -10.61
N ILE A 38 -1.88 9.09 -9.72
CA ILE A 38 -0.53 9.65 -9.80
C ILE A 38 0.37 8.95 -8.79
N CYS A 39 1.47 8.36 -9.25
CA CYS A 39 2.41 7.61 -8.38
C CYS A 39 3.87 8.06 -8.50
N ARG A 40 4.17 9.10 -9.30
CA ARG A 40 5.54 9.61 -9.50
C ARG A 40 5.67 11.08 -9.07
N TYR A 41 6.81 11.44 -8.49
CA TYR A 41 7.21 12.83 -8.21
C TYR A 41 7.05 13.70 -9.47
N SER A 42 7.60 13.25 -10.59
CA SER A 42 7.64 14.02 -11.84
C SER A 42 6.27 14.32 -12.44
N THR A 43 5.25 13.51 -12.13
CA THR A 43 3.87 13.73 -12.58
C THR A 43 3.12 14.64 -11.61
N HIS A 44 3.37 14.55 -10.30
CA HIS A 44 2.81 15.49 -9.31
C HIS A 44 3.31 16.92 -9.50
N LEU A 45 4.53 17.09 -10.04
CA LEU A 45 5.12 18.40 -10.31
C LEU A 45 4.95 18.89 -11.76
N ASP A 46 4.22 18.16 -12.60
CA ASP A 46 3.98 18.61 -13.97
C ASP A 46 3.03 19.82 -13.98
N PRO A 47 3.40 20.95 -14.60
CA PRO A 47 2.59 22.18 -14.57
C PRO A 47 1.19 22.02 -15.17
N GLU A 48 1.03 21.19 -16.22
CA GLU A 48 -0.29 20.96 -16.82
C GLU A 48 -1.16 20.10 -15.91
N VAL A 49 -0.57 19.10 -15.25
CA VAL A 49 -1.27 18.26 -14.27
C VAL A 49 -1.73 19.10 -13.08
N GLN A 50 -0.89 19.99 -12.55
CA GLN A 50 -1.27 20.88 -11.46
C GLN A 50 -2.30 21.91 -11.88
N LYS A 51 -2.19 22.46 -13.10
CA LYS A 51 -3.19 23.39 -13.64
C LYS A 51 -4.57 22.73 -13.74
N LYS A 52 -4.62 21.48 -14.19
CA LYS A 52 -5.87 20.72 -14.30
C LYS A 52 -6.39 20.25 -12.95
N TRP A 53 -5.48 19.82 -12.07
CA TRP A 53 -5.78 19.24 -10.76
C TRP A 53 -4.96 19.94 -9.65
N PRO A 54 -5.35 21.16 -9.22
CA PRO A 54 -4.55 21.98 -8.29
C PRO A 54 -4.26 21.31 -6.95
N TRP A 55 -5.16 20.43 -6.50
CA TRP A 55 -5.00 19.67 -5.25
C TRP A 55 -3.82 18.70 -5.28
N THR A 56 -3.33 18.30 -6.47
CA THR A 56 -2.25 17.31 -6.59
C THR A 56 -0.96 17.80 -5.95
N TYR A 57 -0.67 19.10 -6.03
CA TYR A 57 0.50 19.70 -5.40
C TYR A 57 0.41 19.69 -3.87
N VAL A 58 -0.74 20.08 -3.32
CA VAL A 58 -0.97 20.12 -1.87
C VAL A 58 -0.90 18.70 -1.30
N ASN A 59 -1.58 17.74 -1.93
CA ASN A 59 -1.51 16.33 -1.56
C ASN A 59 -0.08 15.80 -1.64
N TYR A 60 0.66 16.15 -2.69
CA TYR A 60 2.04 15.69 -2.84
C TYR A 60 2.94 16.16 -1.69
N LYS A 61 2.88 17.45 -1.36
CA LYS A 61 3.62 18.02 -0.22
C LYS A 61 3.23 17.35 1.10
N TYR A 62 1.93 17.16 1.35
CA TYR A 62 1.48 16.51 2.56
C TYR A 62 1.96 15.06 2.66
N MET A 63 1.86 14.29 1.57
CA MET A 63 2.30 12.89 1.53
C MET A 63 3.79 12.74 1.85
N LEU A 64 4.65 13.67 1.42
CA LEU A 64 6.08 13.63 1.73
C LEU A 64 6.39 13.70 3.23
N HIS A 65 5.49 14.27 4.03
CA HIS A 65 5.69 14.43 5.47
C HIS A 65 4.88 13.45 6.31
N ALA A 66 3.67 13.09 5.86
CA ALA A 66 2.70 12.36 6.67
C ALA A 66 2.42 10.93 6.19
N ALA A 67 2.73 10.60 4.93
CA ALA A 67 2.40 9.29 4.41
C ALA A 67 3.40 8.23 4.86
N ASN A 68 2.91 7.15 5.46
CA ASN A 68 3.67 5.93 5.62
C ASN A 68 3.49 5.05 4.37
N PRO A 69 4.53 4.81 3.55
CA PRO A 69 4.42 3.95 2.37
C PRO A 69 4.02 2.51 2.74
N ASP A 70 4.36 2.05 3.95
CA ASP A 70 4.02 0.73 4.48
C ASP A 70 2.87 0.78 5.48
N HIS A 71 1.79 1.47 5.12
CA HIS A 71 0.56 1.53 5.93
C HIS A 71 -0.15 0.18 6.13
N ARG A 72 0.27 -0.89 5.44
CA ARG A 72 -0.36 -2.21 5.52
C ARG A 72 0.66 -3.34 5.76
N PRO A 73 0.44 -4.22 6.75
CA PRO A 73 1.13 -5.49 6.83
C PRO A 73 0.96 -6.31 5.54
N ARG A 74 2.05 -6.89 5.04
CA ARG A 74 2.04 -7.73 3.84
C ARG A 74 1.88 -9.22 4.22
N ILE A 75 0.79 -9.52 4.91
CA ILE A 75 0.42 -10.89 5.32
C ILE A 75 -0.89 -11.32 4.64
N PRO A 76 -1.10 -12.62 4.37
CA PRO A 76 -2.32 -13.12 3.73
C PRO A 76 -3.61 -12.71 4.46
N GLU A 77 -3.55 -12.61 5.79
CA GLU A 77 -4.68 -12.36 6.68
C GLU A 77 -5.10 -10.89 6.73
N PHE A 78 -4.31 -9.98 6.12
CA PHE A 78 -4.56 -8.54 6.19
C PHE A 78 -5.96 -8.16 5.69
N SER A 79 -6.47 -8.84 4.66
CA SER A 79 -7.83 -8.63 4.16
C SER A 79 -8.91 -8.96 5.20
N GLU A 80 -8.72 -10.03 5.98
CA GLU A 80 -9.64 -10.41 7.06
C GLU A 80 -9.55 -9.42 8.22
N MET A 81 -8.35 -8.96 8.56
CA MET A 81 -8.15 -7.92 9.57
C MET A 81 -8.89 -6.62 9.21
N ILE A 82 -8.78 -6.17 7.95
CA ILE A 82 -9.47 -4.96 7.48
C ILE A 82 -10.99 -5.12 7.52
N HIS A 83 -11.51 -6.32 7.28
CA HIS A 83 -12.93 -6.59 7.42
C HIS A 83 -13.40 -6.38 8.86
N SER A 84 -12.66 -6.92 9.83
CA SER A 84 -12.93 -6.73 11.26
C SER A 84 -12.92 -5.25 11.67
N ILE A 85 -11.87 -4.52 11.27
CA ILE A 85 -11.73 -3.08 11.53
C ILE A 85 -12.91 -2.31 10.92
N SER A 86 -13.27 -2.61 9.67
CA SER A 86 -14.36 -1.93 8.99
C SER A 86 -15.70 -2.19 9.67
N LYS A 87 -15.98 -3.43 10.08
CA LYS A 87 -17.22 -3.82 10.75
C LYS A 87 -17.38 -3.08 12.08
N SER A 88 -16.44 -3.25 13.01
CA SER A 88 -16.51 -2.61 14.34
C SER A 88 -16.43 -1.08 14.26
N GLY A 89 -15.66 -0.55 13.31
CA GLY A 89 -15.55 0.89 13.08
C GLY A 89 -16.85 1.50 12.59
N ASN A 90 -17.56 0.82 11.68
CA ASN A 90 -18.88 1.25 11.23
C ASN A 90 -19.91 1.17 12.36
N ASP A 91 -19.89 0.13 13.19
CA ASP A 91 -20.82 0.03 14.32
C ASP A 91 -20.61 1.15 15.36
N ALA A 92 -19.36 1.56 15.62
CA ALA A 92 -19.08 2.75 16.41
C ALA A 92 -19.54 4.04 15.73
N PHE A 93 -19.31 4.17 14.42
CA PHE A 93 -19.72 5.35 13.65
C PHE A 93 -21.25 5.53 13.61
N TYR A 94 -22.00 4.43 13.57
CA TYR A 94 -23.46 4.44 13.66
C TYR A 94 -23.99 4.45 15.12
N GLU A 95 -23.10 4.69 16.10
CA GLU A 95 -23.44 4.77 17.53
C GLU A 95 -24.12 3.51 18.09
N ARG A 96 -23.92 2.35 17.45
CA ARG A 96 -24.45 1.06 17.92
C ARG A 96 -23.65 0.50 19.10
N ILE A 97 -22.37 0.83 19.14
CA ILE A 97 -21.43 0.48 20.22
C ILE A 97 -20.54 1.70 20.52
N THR A 98 -19.93 1.73 21.71
CA THR A 98 -18.97 2.80 22.04
C THR A 98 -17.66 2.60 21.27
N PRO A 99 -16.88 3.67 21.04
CA PRO A 99 -15.54 3.57 20.44
C PRO A 99 -14.62 2.59 21.18
N GLU A 100 -14.66 2.57 22.51
CA GLU A 100 -13.85 1.67 23.34
C GLU A 100 -14.25 0.21 23.11
N LYS A 101 -15.56 -0.06 23.01
CA LYS A 101 -16.07 -1.39 22.72
C LYS A 101 -15.67 -1.84 21.31
N ALA A 102 -15.75 -0.95 20.33
CA ALA A 102 -15.30 -1.24 18.97
C ALA A 102 -13.81 -1.59 18.92
N LEU A 103 -12.96 -0.82 19.59
CA LEU A 103 -11.52 -1.12 19.68
C LEU A 103 -11.25 -2.46 20.38
N ALA A 104 -11.97 -2.75 21.46
CA ALA A 104 -11.85 -4.04 22.15
C ALA A 104 -12.27 -5.22 21.26
N ASP A 105 -13.33 -5.06 20.48
CA ASP A 105 -13.81 -6.09 19.53
C ASP A 105 -12.84 -6.29 18.37
N MET A 106 -12.32 -5.19 17.78
CA MET A 106 -11.26 -5.26 16.76
C MET A 106 -10.05 -6.02 17.29
N GLN A 107 -9.56 -5.66 18.48
CA GLN A 107 -8.41 -6.33 19.09
C GLN A 107 -8.67 -7.83 19.27
N LYS A 108 -9.84 -8.19 19.77
CA LYS A 108 -10.22 -9.60 19.99
C LYS A 108 -10.27 -10.38 18.67
N GLU A 109 -10.97 -9.86 17.67
CA GLU A 109 -11.13 -10.51 16.37
C GLU A 109 -9.78 -10.63 15.65
N ILE A 110 -8.98 -9.57 15.58
CA ILE A 110 -7.64 -9.59 14.97
C ILE A 110 -6.72 -10.58 15.70
N THR A 111 -6.75 -10.63 17.04
CA THR A 111 -5.95 -11.59 17.79
C THR A 111 -6.32 -13.04 17.45
N GLU A 112 -7.61 -13.32 17.25
CA GLU A 112 -8.07 -14.65 16.83
C GLU A 112 -7.63 -15.01 15.41
N ILE A 113 -7.71 -14.06 14.46
CA ILE A 113 -7.18 -14.23 13.10
C ILE A 113 -5.70 -14.60 13.15
N MET A 114 -4.91 -13.81 13.88
CA MET A 114 -3.48 -14.04 14.02
C MET A 114 -3.16 -15.38 14.73
N ARG A 115 -4.01 -15.81 15.68
CA ARG A 115 -3.89 -17.12 16.34
C ARG A 115 -4.15 -18.27 15.38
N LYS A 116 -5.23 -18.21 14.61
CA LYS A 116 -5.58 -19.22 13.59
C LYS A 116 -4.50 -19.35 12.51
N ALA A 117 -3.89 -18.23 12.14
CA ALA A 117 -2.77 -18.20 11.20
C ALA A 117 -1.42 -18.67 11.80
N GLY A 118 -1.38 -19.03 13.09
CA GLY A 118 -0.19 -19.61 13.73
C GLY A 118 0.84 -18.60 14.21
N TYR A 119 0.51 -17.30 14.31
CA TYR A 119 1.45 -16.28 14.78
C TYR A 119 1.72 -16.36 16.30
N TYR A 120 0.89 -17.04 17.08
CA TYR A 120 1.04 -17.20 18.53
C TYR A 120 1.50 -18.59 18.98
N THR A 121 1.75 -19.53 18.06
CA THR A 121 2.18 -20.89 18.42
C THR A 121 3.67 -20.93 18.75
N ARG A 122 4.05 -21.53 19.88
CA ARG A 122 5.45 -21.66 20.30
C ARG A 122 6.21 -22.55 19.30
N GLY A 123 7.30 -22.05 18.71
CA GLY A 123 8.14 -22.80 17.77
C GLY A 123 7.78 -22.60 16.28
N THR A 124 6.80 -21.76 15.94
CA THR A 124 6.71 -21.27 14.56
C THR A 124 7.98 -20.48 14.27
N LYS A 125 8.69 -20.88 13.21
CA LYS A 125 9.74 -20.05 12.62
C LYS A 125 9.04 -18.75 12.25
N ALA A 126 9.27 -17.68 13.02
CA ALA A 126 8.84 -16.33 12.69
C ALA A 126 9.05 -16.14 11.19
N TYR A 127 8.01 -15.64 10.49
CA TYR A 127 8.01 -15.50 9.03
C TYR A 127 9.41 -15.11 8.55
N LYS A 128 10.10 -16.05 7.90
CA LYS A 128 11.51 -15.92 7.53
C LYS A 128 11.76 -14.84 6.48
N THR A 129 10.70 -14.25 5.94
CA THR A 129 10.78 -13.09 5.06
C THR A 129 11.26 -11.91 5.89
N PRO A 130 12.49 -11.41 5.70
CA PRO A 130 12.96 -10.28 6.45
C PRO A 130 11.99 -9.12 6.21
N GLN A 131 11.49 -8.56 7.30
CA GLN A 131 10.57 -7.44 7.28
C GLN A 131 11.40 -6.18 7.02
N TYR A 132 11.95 -6.05 5.80
CA TYR A 132 12.91 -5.00 5.43
C TYR A 132 12.35 -3.58 5.63
N TRP A 133 11.05 -3.43 5.86
CA TRP A 133 10.39 -2.16 6.17
C TRP A 133 10.59 -1.66 7.60
N LEU A 134 11.09 -2.48 8.53
CA LEU A 134 11.55 -2.00 9.85
C LEU A 134 12.88 -1.24 9.74
N ASP A 135 13.62 -1.47 8.66
CA ASP A 135 14.84 -0.75 8.32
C ASP A 135 14.50 0.34 7.30
N LEU A 136 14.21 1.56 7.74
CA LEU A 136 13.94 2.68 6.83
C LEU A 136 15.12 2.96 5.88
N ALA A 137 16.35 2.57 6.24
CA ALA A 137 17.52 2.67 5.37
C ALA A 137 17.43 1.73 4.16
N TYR A 138 16.52 0.76 4.14
CA TYR A 138 16.17 -0.02 2.95
C TYR A 138 15.60 0.88 1.84
N TYR A 139 14.73 1.83 2.20
CA TYR A 139 14.10 2.75 1.25
C TYR A 139 15.00 3.88 0.79
N ASP A 140 16.06 4.17 1.54
CA ASP A 140 17.11 5.13 1.16
C ASP A 140 18.08 4.57 0.12
N ARG A 141 18.08 3.24 -0.11
CA ARG A 141 18.92 2.63 -1.15
C ARG A 141 18.38 2.97 -2.54
N ALA A 142 19.30 3.27 -3.47
CA ALA A 142 18.94 3.34 -4.88
C ALA A 142 18.23 2.03 -5.31
N PRO A 143 17.16 2.07 -6.12
CA PRO A 143 16.37 0.88 -6.47
C PRO A 143 17.17 -0.28 -7.09
N LEU A 144 18.31 0.01 -7.72
CA LEU A 144 19.24 -0.99 -8.29
C LEU A 144 20.06 -1.76 -7.23
N LEU A 145 20.01 -1.33 -5.97
CA LEU A 145 20.75 -1.90 -4.84
C LEU A 145 19.84 -2.68 -3.88
N TRP A 146 18.56 -2.84 -4.22
CA TRP A 146 17.62 -3.68 -3.48
C TRP A 146 17.91 -5.15 -3.84
N LYS A 147 18.24 -5.96 -2.84
CA LYS A 147 18.51 -7.40 -2.98
C LYS A 147 17.36 -8.21 -2.43
#